data_AF-R4SX45-F1
#
_entry.id   AF-R4SX45-F1
#
_cell.length_a   1.000
_cell.length_b   1.000
_cell.length_c   1.000
_cell.angle_alpha   90.00
_cell.angle_beta   90.00
_cell.angle_gamma   90.00
#
_symmetry.space_group_name_H-M   'P 1'
#
loop_
_entity.id
_entity.type
_entity.pdbx_description
1 polymer ?
#
loop_
_entity_poly.entity_id
_entity_poly.type
_entity_poly.pdbx_seq_one_letter_code
_entity_poly.pdbx_strand_id
1 'polypeptide(L)'
;MTVTLLDRTTGALTIEDNTFSLGDRNDPQSPLYHVGALPSPRVTGLLATAPGFVAVTCGVHLGGITVTTETWDGPPEPDLETWEDVAEVSVIWPAGPIAVCGTEADGAVDIPIALPLAPDGNYRVRDSVRHRDAGEDRGPDDPQEHHLIQIWPATPRQDELLKATDNTGALWRAH
;
A
#
# COMPACT_ATOMS: atom_id res chain seq x y z
N MET A 1 -10.00 -21.86 11.34
CA MET A 1 -10.36 -21.90 9.91
C MET A 1 -9.12 -21.50 9.15
N THR A 2 -8.79 -22.21 8.06
CA THR A 2 -7.65 -21.83 7.21
C THR A 2 -8.07 -20.66 6.35
N VAL A 3 -7.25 -19.62 6.30
CA VAL A 3 -7.46 -18.44 5.45
C VAL A 3 -6.97 -18.77 4.04
N THR A 4 -7.70 -18.32 3.02
CA THR A 4 -7.48 -18.65 1.60
C THR A 4 -7.09 -17.41 0.81
N LEU A 5 -6.03 -17.53 0.00
CA LEU A 5 -5.66 -16.54 -1.01
C LEU A 5 -6.66 -16.61 -2.18
N LEU A 6 -7.24 -15.47 -2.53
CA LEU A 6 -8.30 -15.35 -3.54
C LEU A 6 -7.76 -14.84 -4.87
N ASP A 7 -6.91 -13.81 -4.83
CA ASP A 7 -6.26 -13.24 -6.01
C ASP A 7 -4.83 -12.82 -5.68
N ARG A 8 -3.94 -12.87 -6.68
CA ARG A 8 -2.57 -12.40 -6.58
C ARG A 8 -2.09 -11.81 -7.89
N THR A 9 -1.69 -10.54 -7.86
CA THR A 9 -1.15 -9.83 -9.01
C THR A 9 0.20 -9.23 -8.66
N THR A 10 1.12 -9.15 -9.62
CA THR A 10 2.41 -8.46 -9.44
C THR A 10 2.67 -7.59 -10.66
N GLY A 11 3.09 -6.36 -10.40
CA GLY A 11 3.41 -5.38 -11.43
C GLY A 11 4.54 -4.46 -11.00
N ALA A 12 5.12 -3.77 -11.97
CA ALA A 12 6.02 -2.66 -11.71
C ALA A 12 5.22 -1.36 -11.69
N LEU A 13 5.60 -0.44 -10.81
CA LEU A 13 5.04 0.91 -10.76
C LEU A 13 6.17 1.93 -10.86
N THR A 14 5.94 2.98 -11.65
CA THR A 14 6.75 4.19 -11.61
C THR A 14 6.26 5.07 -10.45
N ILE A 15 7.18 5.42 -9.57
CA ILE A 15 6.95 6.29 -8.41
C ILE A 15 7.48 7.68 -8.75
N GLU A 16 6.69 8.68 -8.37
CA GLU A 16 7.12 10.07 -8.20
C GLU A 16 6.69 10.52 -6.79
N ASP A 17 7.46 11.42 -6.17
CA ASP A 17 7.19 11.98 -4.83
C ASP A 17 7.06 10.95 -3.70
N ASN A 18 7.82 9.85 -3.78
CA ASN A 18 7.90 8.83 -2.72
C ASN A 18 6.56 8.17 -2.37
N THR A 19 5.56 8.21 -3.25
CA THR A 19 4.25 7.65 -2.92
C THR A 19 3.60 6.91 -4.08
N PHE A 20 2.83 5.90 -3.72
CA PHE A 20 1.73 5.41 -4.53
C PHE A 20 0.49 5.29 -3.64
N SER A 21 -0.61 4.85 -4.21
CA SER A 21 -1.85 4.75 -3.45
C SER A 21 -2.73 3.57 -3.84
N LEU A 22 -3.71 3.28 -3.00
CA LEU A 22 -4.82 2.39 -3.31
C LEU A 22 -6.13 3.15 -3.26
N GLY A 23 -6.96 2.96 -4.28
CA GLY A 23 -8.29 3.55 -4.35
C GLY A 23 -8.91 3.43 -5.74
N ASP A 24 -10.05 4.08 -5.91
CA ASP A 24 -10.63 4.35 -7.22
C ASP A 24 -10.09 5.69 -7.74
N ARG A 25 -9.26 5.64 -8.79
CA ARG A 25 -8.70 6.83 -9.45
C ARG A 25 -9.77 7.73 -10.05
N ASN A 26 -10.93 7.17 -10.41
CA ASN A 26 -12.03 7.88 -11.04
C ASN A 26 -13.06 8.39 -10.02
N ASP A 27 -12.91 8.09 -8.73
CA ASP A 27 -13.77 8.63 -7.69
C ASP A 27 -13.46 10.12 -7.49
N PRO A 28 -14.39 11.04 -7.82
CA PRO A 28 -14.17 12.47 -7.66
C PRO A 28 -14.04 12.92 -6.21
N GLN A 29 -14.30 12.06 -5.23
CA GLN A 29 -14.08 12.31 -3.80
C GLN A 29 -12.71 11.82 -3.34
N SER A 30 -12.03 10.99 -4.13
CA SER A 30 -10.72 10.46 -3.79
C SER A 30 -9.67 11.57 -3.76
N PRO A 31 -8.72 11.55 -2.82
CA PRO A 31 -7.50 12.32 -2.90
C PRO A 31 -6.71 12.10 -4.20
N LEU A 32 -6.91 10.96 -4.89
CA LEU A 32 -6.34 10.72 -6.23
C LEU A 32 -6.85 11.70 -7.28
N TYR A 33 -8.10 12.14 -7.15
CA TYR A 33 -8.74 13.04 -8.11
C TYR A 33 -8.39 14.51 -7.86
N HIS A 34 -7.93 14.84 -6.65
CA HIS A 34 -7.60 16.20 -6.23
C HIS A 34 -6.09 16.42 -6.22
N VAL A 35 -5.63 17.53 -6.81
CA VAL A 35 -4.23 17.95 -6.67
C VAL A 35 -4.02 18.50 -5.26
N GLY A 36 -3.50 17.65 -4.36
CA GLY A 36 -2.89 18.05 -3.10
C GLY A 36 -3.57 17.54 -1.82
N ALA A 37 -2.72 17.28 -0.82
CA ALA A 37 -2.97 16.79 0.54
C ALA A 37 -3.33 15.30 0.67
N LEU A 38 -2.34 14.44 0.36
CA LEU A 38 -2.38 13.05 0.79
C LEU A 38 -2.24 12.93 2.31
N PRO A 39 -2.91 11.95 2.95
CA PRO A 39 -2.69 11.65 4.37
C PRO A 39 -1.21 11.29 4.62
N SER A 40 -0.68 11.75 5.75
CA SER A 40 0.72 11.50 6.13
C SER A 40 0.80 10.30 7.08
N PRO A 41 1.70 9.32 6.85
CA PRO A 41 1.79 8.09 7.64
C PRO A 41 2.54 8.30 8.96
N ARG A 42 2.12 9.27 9.76
CA ARG A 42 2.79 9.64 11.03
C ARG A 42 2.78 8.51 12.06
N VAL A 43 1.81 7.61 11.96
CA VAL A 43 1.66 6.47 12.89
C VAL A 43 2.55 5.30 12.47
N THR A 44 2.49 4.92 11.20
CA THR A 44 3.14 3.68 10.70
C THR A 44 4.49 3.96 10.03
N GLY A 45 4.67 5.12 9.39
CA GLY A 45 5.79 5.41 8.50
C GLY A 45 5.68 4.72 7.12
N LEU A 46 4.55 4.06 6.85
CA LEU A 46 4.31 3.26 5.65
C LEU A 46 2.95 3.54 5.01
N LEU A 47 1.89 3.44 5.81
CA LEU A 47 0.50 3.57 5.39
C LEU A 47 -0.22 4.72 6.08
N ALA A 48 -1.04 5.44 5.33
CA ALA A 48 -1.97 6.43 5.87
C ALA A 48 -3.29 6.38 5.10
N THR A 49 -4.40 6.67 5.78
CA THR A 49 -5.73 6.56 5.15
C THR A 49 -6.47 7.89 5.11
N ALA A 50 -7.27 8.05 4.06
CA ALA A 50 -8.36 9.01 3.97
C ALA A 50 -9.62 8.24 3.51
N PRO A 51 -10.82 8.86 3.51
CA PRO A 51 -12.01 8.19 2.98
C PRO A 51 -11.77 7.65 1.56
N GLY A 52 -11.98 6.35 1.35
CA GLY A 52 -11.80 5.69 0.05
C GLY A 52 -10.36 5.53 -0.44
N PHE A 53 -9.36 5.84 0.38
CA PHE A 53 -7.99 6.02 -0.08
C PHE A 53 -6.94 5.57 0.93
N VAL A 54 -5.88 4.93 0.43
CA VAL A 54 -4.68 4.59 1.20
C VAL A 54 -3.46 5.17 0.51
N ALA A 55 -2.69 6.01 1.19
CA ALA A 55 -1.35 6.40 0.79
C ALA A 55 -0.37 5.33 1.25
N VAL A 56 0.60 5.02 0.38
CA VAL A 56 1.75 4.18 0.70
C VAL A 56 3.02 4.96 0.42
N THR A 57 3.95 4.99 1.38
CA THR A 57 5.24 5.67 1.20
C THR A 57 6.34 4.72 0.74
N CYS A 58 7.14 5.23 -0.17
CA CYS A 58 8.28 4.56 -0.77
C CYS A 58 9.60 5.21 -0.31
N GLY A 59 10.69 4.47 -0.45
CA GLY A 59 12.04 4.98 -0.29
C GLY A 59 12.54 5.61 -1.59
N VAL A 60 12.19 5.01 -2.73
CA VAL A 60 12.35 5.61 -4.06
C VAL A 60 11.52 6.89 -4.17
N HIS A 61 12.16 7.98 -4.56
CA HIS A 61 11.51 9.24 -4.89
C HIS A 61 11.07 9.25 -6.35
N LEU A 62 11.94 8.85 -7.28
CA LEU A 62 11.67 8.79 -8.71
C LEU A 62 12.22 7.50 -9.31
N GLY A 63 11.34 6.58 -9.70
CA GLY A 63 11.78 5.34 -10.36
C GLY A 63 10.84 4.16 -10.19
N GLY A 64 11.30 3.00 -10.64
CA GLY A 64 10.50 1.78 -10.62
C GLY A 64 10.56 1.06 -9.27
N ILE A 65 9.41 0.59 -8.79
CA ILE A 65 9.30 -0.39 -7.70
C ILE A 65 8.54 -1.63 -8.16
N THR A 66 8.63 -2.73 -7.41
CA THR A 66 7.74 -3.88 -7.57
C THR A 66 6.62 -3.82 -6.53
N VAL A 67 5.37 -4.03 -6.97
CA VAL A 67 4.23 -4.21 -6.08
C VAL A 67 3.55 -5.55 -6.37
N THR A 68 3.36 -6.33 -5.31
CA THR A 68 2.52 -7.53 -5.31
C THR A 68 1.26 -7.23 -4.52
N THR A 69 0.09 -7.49 -5.09
CA THR A 69 -1.18 -7.44 -4.38
C THR A 69 -1.69 -8.86 -4.12
N GLU A 70 -2.28 -9.07 -2.96
CA GLU A 70 -2.95 -10.30 -2.57
C GLU A 70 -4.27 -9.98 -1.89
N THR A 71 -5.35 -10.65 -2.30
CA THR A 71 -6.62 -10.57 -1.58
C THR A 71 -6.96 -11.89 -0.91
N TRP A 72 -7.52 -11.82 0.29
CA TRP A 72 -7.73 -12.98 1.16
C TRP A 72 -9.15 -12.98 1.73
N ASP A 73 -9.67 -14.15 2.06
CA ASP A 73 -10.98 -14.32 2.73
C ASP A 73 -10.96 -14.02 4.24
N GLY A 74 -9.78 -13.69 4.77
CA GLY A 74 -9.50 -13.35 6.17
C GLY A 74 -8.03 -12.94 6.36
N PRO A 75 -7.58 -12.70 7.61
CA PRO A 75 -6.21 -12.23 7.86
C PRO A 75 -5.17 -13.35 7.64
N PRO A 76 -4.24 -13.23 6.67
CA PRO A 76 -3.08 -14.12 6.63
C PRO A 76 -2.14 -13.80 7.80
N GLU A 77 -1.39 -14.80 8.27
CA GLU A 77 -0.33 -14.58 9.27
C GLU A 77 0.77 -13.67 8.69
N PRO A 78 1.25 -12.67 9.43
CA PRO A 78 2.31 -11.79 8.95
C PRO A 78 3.67 -12.50 8.94
N ASP A 79 4.37 -12.42 7.81
CA ASP A 79 5.77 -12.88 7.71
C ASP A 79 6.71 -11.76 8.18
N LEU A 80 7.03 -11.77 9.48
CA LEU A 80 7.92 -10.77 10.09
C LEU A 80 9.41 -11.14 9.95
N GLU A 81 9.73 -12.31 9.39
CA GLU A 81 11.12 -12.73 9.19
C GLU A 81 11.65 -12.22 7.84
N THR A 82 10.86 -12.35 6.77
CA THR A 82 11.27 -11.98 5.41
C THR A 82 11.15 -10.49 5.10
N TRP A 83 10.17 -9.80 5.70
CA TRP A 83 9.87 -8.39 5.40
C TRP A 83 10.50 -7.46 6.42
N GLU A 84 11.01 -6.31 5.99
CA GLU A 84 11.74 -5.36 6.84
C GLU A 84 10.77 -4.54 7.70
N ASP A 85 9.75 -3.99 7.06
CA ASP A 85 8.74 -3.15 7.69
C ASP A 85 7.34 -3.68 7.35
N VAL A 86 6.46 -3.73 8.35
CA VAL A 86 5.10 -4.27 8.20
C VAL A 86 4.13 -3.40 8.97
N ALA A 87 3.14 -2.86 8.28
CA ALA A 87 2.08 -2.06 8.88
C ALA A 87 0.71 -2.44 8.36
N GLU A 88 -0.31 -2.13 9.13
CA GLU A 88 -1.70 -2.36 8.76
C GLU A 88 -2.60 -1.19 9.08
N VAL A 89 -3.56 -0.92 8.19
CA VAL A 89 -4.55 0.15 8.34
C VAL A 89 -5.93 -0.33 7.92
N SER A 90 -6.98 0.31 8.44
CA SER A 90 -8.36 0.02 8.03
C SER A 90 -8.87 1.06 7.03
N VAL A 91 -9.55 0.60 5.98
CA VAL A 91 -10.12 1.45 4.94
C VAL A 91 -11.54 1.01 4.60
N ILE A 92 -12.36 1.96 4.15
CA ILE A 92 -13.71 1.70 3.67
C ILE A 92 -13.75 1.98 2.16
N TRP A 93 -14.07 0.95 1.38
CA TRP A 93 -14.33 1.03 -0.06
C TRP A 93 -15.76 0.54 -0.34
N PRO A 94 -16.75 1.45 -0.38
CA PRO A 94 -18.16 1.08 -0.47
C PRO A 94 -18.58 0.58 -1.86
N ALA A 95 -17.94 1.07 -2.92
CA ALA A 95 -18.15 0.66 -4.31
C ALA A 95 -17.00 1.17 -5.20
N GLY A 96 -16.87 0.62 -6.41
CA GLY A 96 -15.93 1.07 -7.42
C GLY A 96 -14.76 0.12 -7.66
N PRO A 97 -14.11 0.18 -8.83
CA PRO A 97 -12.88 -0.55 -9.09
C PRO A 97 -11.76 0.02 -8.21
N ILE A 98 -11.11 -0.84 -7.43
CA ILE A 98 -9.93 -0.47 -6.65
C ILE A 98 -8.68 -0.94 -7.39
N ALA A 99 -7.67 -0.10 -7.42
CA ALA A 99 -6.36 -0.42 -7.98
C ALA A 99 -5.24 0.08 -7.06
N VAL A 100 -4.03 -0.43 -7.30
CA VAL A 100 -2.81 0.26 -6.94
C VAL A 100 -2.52 1.29 -8.03
N CYS A 101 -2.46 2.55 -7.63
CA CYS A 101 -2.27 3.68 -8.51
C CYS A 101 -0.89 4.30 -8.27
N GLY A 102 -0.03 4.24 -9.29
CA GLY A 102 1.21 5.01 -9.35
C GLY A 102 0.95 6.48 -9.68
N THR A 103 2.01 7.28 -9.76
CA THR A 103 1.90 8.75 -9.93
C THR A 103 1.63 9.18 -11.38
N GLU A 104 1.78 8.27 -12.36
CA GLU A 104 1.46 8.55 -13.76
C GLU A 104 -0.03 8.90 -13.94
N ALA A 105 -0.33 9.98 -14.65
CA ALA A 105 -1.67 10.58 -14.70
C ALA A 105 -2.72 9.75 -15.45
N ASP A 106 -2.33 8.97 -16.47
CA ASP A 106 -3.26 8.28 -17.36
C ASP A 106 -3.69 6.89 -16.86
N GLY A 107 -3.11 6.39 -15.76
CA GLY A 107 -3.47 5.12 -15.14
C GLY A 107 -3.17 3.89 -16.00
N ALA A 108 -2.40 4.03 -17.08
CA ALA A 108 -2.09 2.93 -18.00
C ALA A 108 -1.31 1.77 -17.32
N VAL A 109 -0.71 2.04 -16.17
CA VAL A 109 0.11 1.11 -15.38
C VAL A 109 -0.52 0.71 -14.04
N ASP A 110 -1.79 1.08 -13.79
CA ASP A 110 -2.47 0.73 -12.55
C ASP A 110 -2.65 -0.79 -12.40
N ILE A 111 -2.48 -1.29 -11.18
CA ILE A 111 -2.63 -2.71 -10.87
C ILE A 111 -4.03 -2.93 -10.29
N PRO A 112 -4.98 -3.52 -11.03
CA PRO A 112 -6.34 -3.74 -10.53
C PRO A 112 -6.34 -4.69 -9.33
N ILE A 113 -7.25 -4.46 -8.38
CA ILE A 113 -7.42 -5.29 -7.19
C ILE A 113 -8.82 -5.92 -7.20
N ALA A 114 -8.86 -7.26 -7.22
CA ALA A 114 -10.09 -8.02 -7.08
C ALA A 114 -10.48 -8.16 -5.60
N LEU A 115 -11.25 -7.20 -5.09
CA LEU A 115 -11.67 -7.20 -3.69
C LEU A 115 -12.65 -8.35 -3.37
N PRO A 116 -12.47 -9.04 -2.24
CA PRO A 116 -13.45 -9.99 -1.73
C PRO A 116 -14.72 -9.26 -1.25
N LEU A 117 -15.83 -9.99 -1.16
CA LEU A 117 -17.08 -9.42 -0.67
C LEU A 117 -16.96 -9.01 0.81
N ALA A 118 -17.18 -7.72 1.09
CA ALA A 118 -17.35 -7.16 2.43
C ALA A 118 -18.67 -6.36 2.48
N PRO A 119 -19.71 -6.81 3.22
CA PRO A 119 -21.05 -6.17 3.18
C PRO A 119 -21.05 -4.67 3.48
N ASP A 120 -20.18 -4.22 4.38
CA ASP A 120 -20.06 -2.81 4.77
C ASP A 120 -18.88 -2.09 4.07
N GLY A 121 -18.21 -2.75 3.13
CA GLY A 121 -17.04 -2.22 2.43
C GLY A 121 -15.80 -2.04 3.30
N ASN A 122 -15.76 -2.63 4.51
CA ASN A 122 -14.65 -2.50 5.43
C ASN A 122 -13.54 -3.52 5.13
N TYR A 123 -12.31 -3.03 4.95
CA TYR A 123 -11.13 -3.85 4.71
C TYR A 123 -10.00 -3.50 5.68
N ARG A 124 -9.13 -4.48 5.92
CA ARG A 124 -7.78 -4.26 6.44
C ARG A 124 -6.81 -4.37 5.27
N VAL A 125 -5.87 -3.44 5.23
CA VAL A 125 -4.75 -3.45 4.29
C VAL A 125 -3.48 -3.63 5.11
N ARG A 126 -2.66 -4.61 4.74
CA ARG A 126 -1.29 -4.77 5.23
C ARG A 126 -0.33 -4.45 4.11
N ASP A 127 0.67 -3.65 4.40
CA ASP A 127 1.84 -3.49 3.55
C ASP A 127 3.03 -4.10 4.28
N SER A 128 3.70 -5.03 3.61
CA SER A 128 4.98 -5.58 4.01
C SER A 128 6.00 -5.18 2.97
N VAL A 129 7.03 -4.44 3.37
CA VAL A 129 7.99 -3.81 2.46
C VAL A 129 9.43 -4.20 2.79
N ARG A 130 10.27 -4.19 1.77
CA ARG A 130 11.72 -4.38 1.89
C ARG A 130 12.50 -3.57 0.84
N HIS A 131 13.77 -3.37 1.14
CA HIS A 131 14.77 -2.65 0.35
C HIS A 131 14.44 -1.16 0.15
N ARG A 132 13.69 -0.56 1.08
CA ARG A 132 13.25 0.83 1.00
C ARG A 132 14.42 1.82 1.14
N ASP A 133 15.30 1.57 2.10
CA ASP A 133 16.37 2.50 2.49
C ASP A 133 17.41 2.80 1.40
N ALA A 134 17.53 1.94 0.38
CA ALA A 134 18.43 2.22 -0.74
C ALA A 134 17.94 3.44 -1.55
N GLY A 135 16.63 3.70 -1.60
CA GLY A 135 16.04 4.86 -2.28
C GLY A 135 16.67 5.18 -3.65
N GLU A 136 17.15 6.42 -3.78
CA GLU A 136 17.85 6.94 -4.97
C GLU A 136 19.33 6.52 -5.06
N ASP A 137 19.91 6.06 -3.94
CA ASP A 137 21.29 5.55 -3.90
C ASP A 137 21.39 4.11 -4.43
N ARG A 138 20.25 3.49 -4.81
CA ARG A 138 20.18 2.12 -5.32
C ARG A 138 21.02 1.94 -6.59
N GLY A 139 21.98 1.03 -6.53
CA GLY A 139 22.78 0.60 -7.66
C GLY A 139 22.07 -0.37 -8.60
N PRO A 140 22.65 -0.66 -9.78
CA PRO A 140 22.04 -1.54 -10.79
C PRO A 140 21.90 -3.01 -10.34
N ASP A 141 22.73 -3.45 -9.40
CA ASP A 141 22.73 -4.82 -8.87
C ASP A 141 21.98 -4.94 -7.53
N ASP A 142 21.55 -3.82 -6.96
CA ASP A 142 20.82 -3.81 -5.69
C ASP A 142 19.38 -4.27 -5.91
N PRO A 143 18.79 -5.00 -4.93
CA PRO A 143 17.43 -5.46 -5.07
C PRO A 143 16.46 -4.28 -5.10
N GLN A 144 15.45 -4.40 -5.97
CA GLN A 144 14.40 -3.38 -6.07
C GLN A 144 13.57 -3.32 -4.79
N GLU A 145 13.10 -2.11 -4.47
CA GLU A 145 12.05 -1.90 -3.47
C GLU A 145 10.81 -2.70 -3.85
N HIS A 146 10.30 -3.46 -2.88
CA HIS A 146 9.20 -4.38 -3.08
C HIS A 146 8.18 -4.21 -1.97
N HIS A 147 6.94 -3.91 -2.34
CA HIS A 147 5.78 -3.92 -1.46
C HIS A 147 4.91 -5.15 -1.71
N LEU A 148 4.49 -5.81 -0.64
CA LEU A 148 3.43 -6.81 -0.63
C LEU A 148 2.20 -6.23 0.06
N ILE A 149 1.17 -5.94 -0.73
CA ILE A 149 -0.09 -5.41 -0.27
C ILE A 149 -1.11 -6.54 -0.11
N GLN A 150 -1.46 -6.87 1.13
CA GLN A 150 -2.44 -7.90 1.45
C GLN A 150 -3.74 -7.27 1.94
N ILE A 151 -4.88 -7.70 1.41
CA ILE A 151 -6.19 -7.09 1.70
C ILE A 151 -7.20 -8.16 2.07
N TRP A 152 -7.98 -7.93 3.13
CA TRP A 152 -9.07 -8.83 3.54
C TRP A 152 -10.22 -8.08 4.21
N PRO A 153 -11.45 -8.64 4.22
CA PRO A 153 -12.57 -8.06 4.96
C PRO A 153 -12.29 -8.07 6.46
N ALA A 154 -12.50 -6.95 7.14
CA ALA A 154 -12.28 -6.86 8.58
C ALA A 154 -13.10 -5.74 9.22
N THR A 155 -13.44 -5.89 10.50
CA THR A 155 -13.95 -4.77 11.29
C THR A 155 -12.86 -3.69 11.41
N PRO A 156 -13.18 -2.41 11.19
CA PRO A 156 -12.22 -1.33 11.35
C PRO A 156 -11.59 -1.32 12.75
N ARG A 157 -10.27 -1.15 12.79
CA ARG A 157 -9.49 -1.00 14.03
C ARG A 157 -8.34 -0.03 13.80
N GLN A 158 -7.66 0.37 14.87
CA GLN A 158 -6.56 1.34 14.79
C GLN A 158 -5.44 0.85 13.89
N ASP A 159 -4.70 1.80 13.33
CA ASP A 159 -3.49 1.55 12.55
C ASP A 159 -2.44 0.87 13.44
N GLU A 160 -1.75 -0.11 12.88
CA GLU A 160 -0.75 -0.91 13.60
C GLU A 160 0.56 -0.97 12.83
N LEU A 161 1.65 -0.74 13.56
CA LEU A 161 3.01 -0.97 13.06
C LEU A 161 3.51 -2.28 13.69
N LEU A 162 3.53 -3.35 12.90
CA LEU A 162 3.88 -4.70 13.36
C LEU A 162 5.39 -4.91 13.40
N LYS A 163 6.11 -4.30 12.46
CA LYS A 163 7.57 -4.30 12.39
C LYS A 163 8.06 -3.01 11.77
N ALA A 164 9.12 -2.44 12.33
CA ALA A 164 9.82 -1.34 11.70
C ALA A 164 11.32 -1.44 11.89
N THR A 165 12.06 -1.45 10.79
CA THR A 165 13.53 -1.57 10.80
C THR A 165 14.22 -0.51 9.95
N ASP A 166 13.50 0.09 9.01
CA ASP A 166 14.05 1.04 8.05
C ASP A 166 14.19 2.48 8.59
N ASN A 167 15.06 3.25 7.95
CA ASN A 167 15.24 4.67 8.22
C ASN A 167 14.16 5.52 7.55
N THR A 168 13.70 5.10 6.37
CA THR A 168 12.66 5.80 5.59
C THR A 168 11.39 6.00 6.43
N GLY A 169 10.92 4.96 7.10
CA GLY A 169 9.71 4.97 7.92
C GLY A 169 9.93 5.72 9.22
N ALA A 170 11.14 5.66 9.78
CA ALA A 170 11.51 6.48 10.94
C ALA A 170 11.41 7.98 10.62
N LEU A 171 11.85 8.42 9.43
CA LEU A 171 11.71 9.80 8.97
C LEU A 171 10.24 10.21 8.84
N TRP A 172 9.40 9.38 8.20
CA TRP A 172 7.97 9.65 8.03
C TRP A 172 7.20 9.76 9.35
N ARG A 173 7.61 9.01 10.38
CA ARG A 173 7.00 9.09 11.72
C ARG A 173 7.47 10.31 12.53
N ALA A 174 8.62 10.88 12.20
CA ALA A 174 9.20 12.03 12.90
C ALA A 174 8.68 13.39 12.41
N HIS A 175 8.14 13.44 11.17
CA HIS A 175 7.68 14.66 10.51
C HIS A 175 6.18 14.79 10.46
#